data_AF-G1K0R3-F1
#
_entry.id   AF-G1K0R3-F1
#
_cell.length_a   1.000
_cell.length_b   1.000
_cell.length_c   1.000
_cell.angle_alpha   90.00
_cell.angle_beta   90.00
_cell.angle_gamma   90.00
#
_symmetry.space_group_name_H-M   'P 1'
#
loop_
_entity.id
_entity.type
_entity.pdbx_description
1 polymer ?
#
loop_
_entity_poly.entity_id
_entity_poly.type
_entity_poly.pdbx_seq_one_letter_code
_entity_poly.pdbx_strand_id
1 'polypeptide(L)'
;AGAKLKGQRIPITSNEMIEKKLGKYDIICIEDLIHEIFTVGSNFKYASNFLWPFKLNTPTGGWRKKTNHYVEGGDFGCREDKINALLRRMV
;
A
#
# COMPACT_ATOMS: atom_id res chain seq x y z
N ALA A 1 -7.51 -0.97 4.91
CA ALA A 1 -6.79 -1.82 3.94
C ALA A 1 -7.37 -3.24 3.93
N GLY A 2 -7.16 -4.05 2.89
CA GLY A 2 -7.61 -5.43 2.85
C GLY A 2 -6.43 -6.41 2.91
N ALA A 3 -6.61 -7.56 3.54
CA ALA A 3 -5.69 -8.69 3.57
C ALA A 3 -6.09 -9.76 2.55
N LYS A 4 -5.10 -10.45 1.99
CA LYS A 4 -5.26 -11.63 1.13
C LYS A 4 -5.28 -12.90 1.97
N LEU A 5 -6.48 -13.37 2.31
CA LEU A 5 -6.68 -14.56 3.10
C LEU A 5 -7.46 -15.60 2.29
N LYS A 6 -6.87 -16.80 2.10
CA LYS A 6 -7.46 -17.89 1.30
C LYS A 6 -7.96 -17.44 -0.08
N GLY A 7 -7.22 -16.54 -0.74
CA GLY A 7 -7.58 -15.99 -2.06
C GLY A 7 -8.66 -14.91 -2.04
N GLN A 8 -9.21 -14.56 -0.87
CA GLN A 8 -10.23 -13.54 -0.70
C GLN A 8 -9.64 -12.25 -0.14
N ARG A 9 -10.29 -11.13 -0.45
CA ARG A 9 -9.99 -9.81 0.12
C ARG A 9 -10.83 -9.60 1.37
N ILE A 10 -10.18 -9.64 2.53
CA ILE A 10 -10.84 -9.45 3.83
C ILE A 10 -10.38 -8.12 4.45
N PRO A 11 -11.26 -7.26 4.98
CA PRO A 11 -10.83 -6.06 5.70
C PRO A 11 -9.92 -6.40 6.87
N ILE A 12 -8.83 -5.65 7.05
CA ILE A 12 -7.98 -5.78 8.24
C ILE A 12 -8.67 -5.07 9.39
N THR A 13 -9.06 -5.81 10.43
CA THR A 13 -9.85 -5.31 11.57
C THR A 13 -9.23 -5.63 12.94
N SER A 14 -8.24 -6.53 13.02
CA SER A 14 -7.56 -6.88 14.28
C SER A 14 -6.12 -7.33 14.03
N ASN A 15 -5.26 -7.18 15.05
CA ASN A 15 -3.87 -7.67 15.03
C ASN A 15 -3.79 -9.20 14.99
N GLU A 16 -4.76 -9.89 15.61
CA GLU A 16 -4.87 -11.36 15.58
C GLU A 16 -4.92 -11.90 14.13
N MET A 17 -5.54 -11.17 13.21
CA MET A 17 -5.57 -11.54 11.80
C MET A 17 -4.18 -11.48 11.14
N ILE A 18 -3.38 -10.50 11.53
CA ILE A 18 -2.00 -10.30 11.05
C ILE A 18 -1.12 -11.40 11.64
N GLU A 19 -1.10 -11.52 12.97
CA GLU A 19 -0.33 -12.52 13.69
C GLU A 19 -0.61 -13.95 13.20
N LYS A 20 -1.89 -14.31 13.02
CA LYS A 20 -2.27 -15.63 12.50
C LYS A 20 -1.66 -15.94 11.13
N LYS A 21 -1.42 -14.93 10.31
CA LYS A 21 -0.91 -15.10 8.94
C LYS A 21 0.60 -14.90 8.82
N LEU A 22 1.15 -13.99 9.62
CA LEU A 22 2.52 -13.51 9.50
C LEU A 22 3.36 -13.66 10.77
N GLY A 23 2.81 -14.14 11.89
CA GLY A 23 3.53 -14.25 13.17
C GLY A 23 4.80 -15.11 13.10
N LYS A 24 4.86 -16.09 12.19
CA LYS A 24 6.10 -16.85 11.92
C LYS A 24 7.25 -16.02 11.33
N TYR A 25 6.98 -14.79 10.92
CA TYR A 25 7.94 -13.81 10.41
C TYR A 25 8.18 -12.67 11.41
N ASP A 26 7.72 -12.83 12.66
CA ASP A 26 7.79 -11.80 13.71
C ASP A 26 7.00 -10.52 13.38
N ILE A 27 5.89 -10.67 12.64
CA ILE A 27 4.96 -9.60 12.32
C ILE A 27 3.64 -9.90 13.04
N ILE A 28 3.45 -9.29 14.21
CA ILE A 28 2.33 -9.61 15.12
C ILE A 28 1.24 -8.54 15.09
N CYS A 29 1.58 -7.29 14.76
CA CYS A 29 0.61 -6.20 14.68
C CYS A 29 0.70 -5.38 13.39
N ILE A 30 -0.17 -4.36 13.27
CA ILE A 30 -0.16 -3.45 12.13
C ILE A 30 1.10 -2.60 12.08
N GLU A 31 1.67 -2.24 13.24
CA GLU A 31 2.91 -1.46 13.33
C GLU A 31 4.10 -2.23 12.76
N ASP A 32 4.25 -3.51 13.09
CA ASP A 32 5.30 -4.37 12.52
C ASP A 32 5.14 -4.48 10.99
N LEU A 33 3.90 -4.62 10.52
CA LEU A 33 3.62 -4.70 9.08
C LEU A 33 4.01 -3.42 8.35
N ILE A 34 3.72 -2.26 8.95
CA ILE A 34 4.12 -0.95 8.42
C ILE A 34 5.64 -0.82 8.45
N HIS A 35 6.28 -1.17 9.57
CA HIS A 35 7.73 -1.11 9.73
C HIS A 35 8.43 -1.95 8.66
N GLU A 36 8.04 -3.22 8.52
CA GLU A 36 8.61 -4.17 7.57
C GLU A 36 8.51 -3.68 6.11
N ILE A 37 7.38 -3.06 5.74
CA ILE A 37 7.17 -2.49 4.39
C ILE A 37 8.00 -1.22 4.19
N PHE A 38 8.01 -0.33 5.18
CA PHE A 38 8.65 0.97 5.08
C PHE A 38 10.17 0.88 5.07
N THR A 39 10.75 0.01 5.89
CA THR A 39 12.20 -0.20 5.97
C THR A 39 12.72 -1.21 4.96
N VAL A 40 11.82 -1.88 4.22
CA VAL A 40 12.16 -2.97 3.30
C VAL A 40 12.91 -4.09 4.04
N GLY A 41 12.27 -4.61 5.09
CA GLY A 41 12.84 -5.67 5.93
C GLY A 41 13.00 -7.01 5.20
N SER A 42 13.57 -7.99 5.89
CA SER A 42 13.92 -9.32 5.34
C SER A 42 12.71 -10.12 4.87
N ASN A 43 11.54 -9.86 5.44
CA ASN A 43 10.26 -10.49 5.14
C ASN A 43 9.32 -9.58 4.32
N PHE A 44 9.84 -8.50 3.70
CA PHE A 44 9.08 -7.57 2.86
C PHE A 44 8.17 -8.28 1.85
N LYS A 45 8.67 -9.34 1.21
CA LYS A 45 7.88 -10.14 0.26
C LYS A 45 6.62 -10.72 0.89
N TYR A 46 6.68 -11.19 2.13
CA TYR A 46 5.55 -11.78 2.82
C TYR A 46 4.59 -10.72 3.34
N ALA A 47 5.11 -9.63 3.91
CA ALA A 47 4.36 -8.47 4.36
C ALA A 47 3.56 -7.82 3.22
N SER A 48 4.22 -7.51 2.09
CA SER A 48 3.58 -6.91 0.92
C SER A 48 2.54 -7.83 0.27
N ASN A 49 2.80 -9.14 0.15
CA ASN A 49 1.84 -10.10 -0.41
C ASN A 49 0.64 -10.39 0.49
N PHE A 50 0.76 -10.15 1.80
CA PHE A 50 -0.38 -10.21 2.71
C PHE A 50 -1.38 -9.10 2.41
N LEU A 51 -0.93 -7.90 2.06
CA LEU A 51 -1.80 -6.81 1.66
C LEU A 51 -2.43 -7.08 0.29
N TRP A 52 -3.74 -6.94 0.21
CA TRP A 52 -4.43 -6.88 -1.07
C TRP A 52 -4.10 -5.54 -1.75
N PRO A 53 -3.91 -5.50 -3.09
CA PRO A 53 -3.74 -4.25 -3.82
C PRO A 53 -4.76 -3.17 -3.40
N PHE A 54 -4.23 -2.00 -3.01
CA PHE A 54 -5.05 -0.89 -2.55
C PHE A 54 -6.00 -0.45 -3.68
N LYS A 55 -7.28 -0.32 -3.33
CA LYS A 55 -8.27 0.33 -4.21
C LYS A 55 -8.32 1.78 -3.77
N LEU A 56 -7.80 2.67 -4.60
CA LEU A 56 -7.76 4.10 -4.35
C LEU A 56 -8.88 4.81 -5.15
N ASN A 57 -9.28 5.98 -4.67
CA ASN A 57 -10.25 6.82 -5.37
C ASN A 57 -9.60 7.62 -6.51
N THR A 58 -10.42 8.17 -7.41
CA THR A 58 -9.97 9.24 -8.31
C THR A 58 -9.48 10.43 -7.47
N PRO A 59 -8.34 11.04 -7.78
CA PRO A 59 -7.81 12.13 -6.97
C PRO A 59 -8.80 13.31 -6.93
N THR A 60 -9.09 13.82 -5.73
CA THR A 60 -9.87 15.05 -5.56
C THR A 60 -9.23 16.20 -6.35
N GLY A 61 -10.02 16.94 -7.13
CA GLY A 61 -9.53 17.97 -8.07
C GLY A 61 -9.05 17.42 -9.42
N GLY A 62 -9.11 16.10 -9.62
CA GLY A 62 -8.84 15.46 -10.91
C GLY A 62 -7.36 15.27 -11.24
N TRP A 63 -7.15 14.82 -12.48
CA TRP A 63 -5.86 14.64 -13.12
C TRP A 63 -5.54 15.87 -13.96
N ARG A 64 -4.26 16.24 -14.07
CA ARG A 64 -3.82 17.32 -14.95
C ARG A 64 -3.80 16.85 -16.41
N LYS A 65 -3.04 15.80 -16.71
CA LYS A 65 -2.96 15.16 -18.03
C LYS A 65 -2.36 13.75 -17.91
N LYS A 66 -3.23 12.74 -17.96
CA LYS A 66 -2.86 11.32 -17.78
C LYS A 66 -1.86 10.77 -18.80
N THR A 67 -1.84 11.33 -20.01
CA THR A 67 -1.09 10.81 -21.15
C THR A 67 0.32 11.40 -21.30
N ASN A 68 0.72 12.32 -20.41
CA ASN A 68 2.03 12.97 -20.46
C ASN A 68 2.86 12.60 -19.22
N HIS A 69 4.19 12.57 -19.37
CA HIS A 69 5.08 12.26 -18.27
C HIS A 69 5.06 13.38 -17.23
N TYR A 70 5.25 13.06 -15.94
CA TYR A 70 5.19 14.05 -14.85
C TYR A 70 6.16 15.21 -15.05
N VAL A 71 7.39 14.93 -15.51
CA VAL A 71 8.42 15.95 -15.81
C VAL A 71 8.04 16.89 -16.96
N GLU A 72 7.13 16.47 -17.84
CA GLU A 72 6.56 17.27 -18.93
C GLU A 72 5.24 17.94 -18.52
N GLY A 73 4.95 17.94 -17.22
CA GLY A 73 3.73 18.49 -16.66
C GLY A 73 2.51 17.59 -16.73
N GLY A 74 2.64 16.28 -17.01
CA GLY A 74 1.55 15.31 -16.95
C GLY A 74 1.43 14.57 -15.61
N ASP A 75 0.87 13.34 -15.64
CA ASP A 75 0.57 12.55 -14.44
C ASP A 75 1.17 11.13 -14.43
N PHE A 76 1.72 10.60 -15.52
CA PHE A 76 2.37 9.28 -15.45
C PHE A 76 3.87 9.40 -15.17
N GLY A 77 4.49 8.32 -14.68
CA GLY A 77 5.93 8.27 -14.42
C GLY A 77 6.34 8.57 -12.97
N CYS A 78 7.64 8.50 -12.71
CA CYS A 78 8.20 8.77 -11.40
C CYS A 78 8.07 10.25 -11.05
N ARG A 79 7.59 10.52 -9.84
CA ARG A 79 7.41 11.88 -9.29
C ARG A 79 8.05 12.05 -7.91
N GLU A 80 8.94 11.13 -7.56
CA GLU A 80 9.68 11.11 -6.29
C GLU A 80 8.77 11.36 -5.08
N ASP A 81 9.12 12.33 -4.24
CA ASP A 81 8.40 12.73 -3.02
C ASP A 81 6.96 13.22 -3.29
N LYS A 82 6.67 13.70 -4.50
CA LYS A 82 5.35 14.23 -4.88
C LYS A 82 4.27 13.16 -5.00
N ILE A 83 4.64 11.88 -4.95
CA ILE A 83 3.66 10.78 -4.90
C ILE A 83 2.78 10.88 -3.66
N ASN A 84 3.33 11.32 -2.53
CA ASN A 84 2.57 11.45 -1.28
C ASN A 84 1.47 12.51 -1.39
N ALA A 85 1.74 13.62 -2.10
CA ALA A 85 0.73 14.65 -2.36
C ALA A 85 -0.41 14.13 -3.25
N LEU A 86 -0.12 13.26 -4.23
CA LEU A 86 -1.16 12.58 -5.00
C LEU A 86 -1.96 11.62 -4.13
N LEU A 87 -1.30 10.75 -3.36
CA LEU A 87 -1.95 9.73 -2.54
C LEU A 87 -2.90 10.34 -1.51
N ARG A 88 -2.55 11.48 -0.88
CA ARG A 88 -3.45 12.21 0.03
C ARG A 88 -4.78 12.65 -0.61
N ARG A 89 -4.85 12.76 -1.94
CA ARG A 89 -6.08 13.09 -2.67
C ARG A 89 -6.89 11.86 -3.08
N MET A 90 -6.36 10.64 -2.88
CA MET A 90 -6.92 9.39 -3.38
C MET A 90 -7.24 8.37 -2.28
N VAL A 91 -6.60 8.47 -1.12
CA VAL A 91 -6.85 7.63 0.07
C VAL A 91 -8.14 8.05 0.75
#